data_AF-A0A349M873-F1
#
_entry.id   AF-A0A349M873-F1
#
_cell.length_a   1.000
_cell.length_b   1.000
_cell.length_c   1.000
_cell.angle_alpha   90.00
_cell.angle_beta   90.00
_cell.angle_gamma   90.00
#
_symmetry.space_group_name_H-M   'P 1'
#
loop_
_entity.id
_entity.type
_entity.pdbx_description
1 polymer ?
#
loop_
_entity_poly.entity_id
_entity_poly.type
_entity_poly.pdbx_seq_one_letter_code
_entity_poly.pdbx_strand_id
1 'polypeptide(L)'
;EEVCIGAAVQDFAVCVLNFCFSQQGFDRDLYHALYESYTSIRHLSKEERSVIERAVKYMGITGAVAFLVQFGIQSPNEQLKASHQFYWRLGIDQWTLQE
;
A
#
# COMPACT_ATOMS: atom_id res chain seq x y z
N GLU A 1 -0.02 9.21 18.72
CA GLU A 1 -0.60 8.75 17.44
C GLU A 1 -1.76 9.66 17.11
N GLU A 2 -1.77 10.22 15.90
CA GLU A 2 -2.95 10.91 15.37
C GLU A 2 -3.68 9.94 14.45
N VAL A 3 -4.96 9.68 14.74
CA VAL A 3 -5.83 8.91 13.85
C VAL A 3 -6.58 9.91 12.98
N CYS A 4 -6.29 9.90 11.69
CA CYS A 4 -6.97 10.77 10.72
C CYS A 4 -8.32 10.16 10.31
N ILE A 5 -9.30 11.01 9.95
CA ILE A 5 -10.55 10.56 9.36
C ILE A 5 -10.31 10.32 7.86
N GLY A 6 -10.44 9.07 7.43
CA GLY A 6 -10.22 8.65 6.04
C GLY A 6 -11.25 7.61 5.58
N ALA A 7 -11.21 7.30 4.28
CA ALA A 7 -12.02 6.21 3.75
C ALA A 7 -11.39 4.87 4.17
N ALA A 8 -12.19 3.93 4.68
CA ALA A 8 -11.67 2.64 5.16
C ALA A 8 -10.90 1.83 4.08
N VAL A 9 -11.19 2.08 2.80
CA VAL A 9 -10.42 1.49 1.68
C VAL A 9 -8.96 1.95 1.64
N GLN A 10 -8.63 3.12 2.20
CA GLN A 10 -7.26 3.62 2.32
C GLN A 10 -6.48 2.79 3.35
N ASP A 11 -7.07 2.51 4.51
CA ASP A 11 -6.43 1.65 5.51
C ASP A 11 -6.25 0.23 4.97
N PHE A 12 -7.27 -0.30 4.29
CA PHE A 12 -7.16 -1.59 3.61
C PHE A 12 -6.03 -1.59 2.56
N ALA A 13 -5.92 -0.53 1.76
CA ALA A 13 -4.85 -0.36 0.79
C ALA A 13 -3.46 -0.31 1.43
N VAL A 14 -3.30 0.36 2.58
CA VAL A 14 -2.04 0.37 3.35
C VAL A 14 -1.69 -1.04 3.83
N CYS A 15 -2.67 -1.82 4.31
CA CYS A 15 -2.44 -3.22 4.67
C CYS A 15 -1.98 -4.05 3.47
N VAL A 16 -2.63 -3.89 2.31
CA VAL A 16 -2.21 -4.57 1.07
C VAL A 16 -0.76 -4.24 0.72
N LEU A 17 -0.38 -2.95 0.76
CA LEU A 17 0.99 -2.51 0.47
C LEU A 17 2.03 -3.12 1.41
N ASN A 18 1.72 -3.21 2.71
CA ASN A 18 2.67 -3.67 3.72
C ASN A 18 2.78 -5.19 3.82
N PHE A 19 1.70 -5.93 3.52
CA PHE A 19 1.63 -7.37 3.80
C PHE A 19 1.50 -8.24 2.55
N CYS A 20 0.98 -7.72 1.44
CA CYS A 20 0.78 -8.51 0.22
C CYS A 20 1.88 -8.28 -0.83
N PHE A 21 2.96 -7.56 -0.47
CA PHE A 21 4.07 -7.28 -1.35
C PHE A 21 5.39 -7.70 -0.69
N SER A 22 6.19 -8.49 -1.39
CA SER A 22 7.50 -8.98 -0.95
C SER A 22 8.62 -8.51 -1.88
N GLN A 23 9.86 -8.97 -1.65
CA GLN A 23 10.94 -8.74 -2.61
C GLN A 23 10.68 -9.39 -3.99
N GLN A 24 9.82 -10.42 -4.03
CA GLN A 24 9.48 -11.16 -5.24
C GLN A 24 8.28 -10.56 -5.99
N GLY A 25 7.65 -9.50 -5.45
CA GLY A 25 6.49 -8.85 -6.03
C GLY A 25 5.22 -9.06 -5.20
N PHE A 26 4.07 -8.96 -5.86
CA PHE A 26 2.76 -9.12 -5.23
C PHE A 26 2.45 -10.59 -4.94
N ASP A 27 2.09 -10.88 -3.69
CA ASP A 27 1.65 -12.19 -3.23
C ASP A 27 0.11 -12.24 -3.21
N ARG A 28 -0.44 -12.98 -4.17
CA ARG A 28 -1.89 -13.10 -4.34
C ARG A 28 -2.53 -13.90 -3.20
N ASP A 29 -1.87 -14.92 -2.67
CA ASP A 29 -2.45 -15.77 -1.63
C ASP A 29 -2.59 -14.97 -0.32
N LEU A 30 -1.60 -14.14 -0.01
CA LEU A 30 -1.68 -13.20 1.11
C LEU A 30 -2.78 -12.15 0.89
N TYR A 31 -2.95 -11.64 -0.34
CA TYR A 31 -4.06 -10.74 -0.65
C TYR A 31 -5.42 -11.38 -0.44
N HIS A 32 -5.64 -12.60 -0.94
CA HIS A 32 -6.91 -13.30 -0.74
C HIS A 32 -7.20 -13.54 0.73
N ALA A 33 -6.22 -14.03 1.50
CA ALA A 33 -6.37 -14.25 2.93
C ALA A 33 -6.71 -12.95 3.68
N LEU A 34 -6.04 -11.84 3.34
CA LEU A 34 -6.33 -10.52 3.91
C LEU A 34 -7.75 -10.05 3.55
N TYR A 35 -8.12 -10.16 2.28
CA TYR A 35 -9.42 -9.71 1.78
C TYR A 35 -10.56 -10.50 2.41
N GLU A 36 -10.49 -11.82 2.46
CA GLU A 36 -11.51 -12.67 3.08
C GLU A 36 -11.63 -12.39 4.58
N SER A 37 -10.50 -12.31 5.29
CA SER A 37 -10.49 -12.03 6.73
C SER A 37 -11.10 -10.67 7.03
N TYR A 38 -10.73 -9.62 6.28
CA TYR A 38 -11.28 -8.28 6.46
C TYR A 38 -12.78 -8.24 6.15
N THR A 39 -13.18 -8.82 5.02
CA THR A 39 -14.58 -8.78 4.57
C THR A 39 -15.52 -9.65 5.40
N SER A 40 -15.00 -10.63 6.13
CA SER A 40 -15.77 -11.40 7.12
C SER A 40 -16.30 -10.54 8.28
N ILE A 41 -15.59 -9.45 8.63
CA ILE A 41 -15.96 -8.52 9.69
C ILE A 41 -16.65 -7.28 9.11
N ARG A 42 -16.09 -6.71 8.04
CA ARG A 42 -16.62 -5.51 7.39
C ARG A 42 -16.78 -5.72 5.89
N HIS A 43 -18.03 -5.83 5.45
CA HIS A 43 -18.35 -5.94 4.04
C HIS A 43 -17.95 -4.66 3.29
N LEU A 44 -17.21 -4.82 2.20
CA LEU A 44 -16.90 -3.74 1.27
C LEU A 44 -18.09 -3.52 0.31
N SER A 45 -18.43 -2.26 0.07
CA SER A 45 -19.45 -1.89 -0.92
C SER A 45 -18.95 -2.20 -2.35
N LYS A 46 -19.83 -2.11 -3.35
CA LYS A 46 -19.43 -2.27 -4.76
C LYS A 46 -18.46 -1.16 -5.17
N GLU A 47 -18.70 0.06 -4.70
CA GLU A 47 -17.89 1.24 -4.94
C GLU A 47 -16.52 1.11 -4.28
N GLU A 48 -16.44 0.61 -3.05
CA GLU A 48 -15.16 0.38 -2.38
C GLU A 48 -14.32 -0.68 -3.10
N ARG A 49 -14.95 -1.80 -3.49
CA ARG A 49 -14.27 -2.85 -4.26
C ARG A 49 -13.71 -2.36 -5.57
N SER A 50 -14.45 -1.51 -6.29
CA SER A 50 -14.03 -1.02 -7.60
C SER A 50 -12.84 -0.04 -7.55
N VAL A 51 -12.49 0.46 -6.36
CA VAL A 51 -11.38 1.42 -6.18
C VAL A 51 -10.19 0.86 -5.41
N ILE A 52 -10.20 -0.40 -4.95
CA ILE A 52 -9.10 -0.99 -4.17
C ILE A 52 -7.76 -0.82 -4.88
N GLU A 53 -7.67 -1.20 -6.15
CA GLU A 53 -6.42 -1.09 -6.91
C GLU A 53 -5.91 0.35 -6.95
N ARG A 54 -6.82 1.30 -7.21
CA ARG A 54 -6.50 2.72 -7.25
C ARG A 54 -6.07 3.25 -5.88
N ALA A 55 -6.71 2.76 -4.80
CA ALA A 55 -6.36 3.12 -3.44
C ALA A 55 -4.96 2.61 -3.08
N VAL A 56 -4.60 1.39 -3.45
CA VAL A 56 -3.24 0.83 -3.26
C VAL A 56 -2.20 1.65 -4.01
N LYS A 57 -2.45 1.99 -5.27
CA LYS A 57 -1.56 2.89 -6.05
C LYS A 57 -1.42 4.26 -5.40
N TYR A 58 -2.54 4.88 -5.02
CA TYR A 58 -2.57 6.18 -4.36
C TYR A 58 -1.77 6.19 -3.04
N MET A 59 -1.96 5.16 -2.20
CA MET A 59 -1.24 5.05 -0.93
C MET A 59 0.25 4.76 -1.15
N GLY A 60 0.59 3.98 -2.17
CA GLY A 60 1.98 3.72 -2.56
C GLY A 60 2.70 5.01 -2.96
N ILE A 61 2.07 5.82 -3.82
CA ILE A 61 2.61 7.13 -4.24
C ILE A 61 2.73 8.07 -3.04
N THR A 62 1.67 8.19 -2.24
CA THR A 62 1.64 9.08 -1.07
C THR A 62 2.75 8.73 -0.08
N GLY A 63 2.95 7.43 0.20
CA GLY A 63 4.03 6.96 1.07
C GLY A 63 5.42 7.25 0.50
N ALA A 64 5.62 7.03 -0.81
CA ALA A 64 6.89 7.31 -1.47
C ALA A 64 7.24 8.82 -1.46
N VAL A 65 6.26 9.68 -1.73
CA VAL A 65 6.43 11.13 -1.69
C VAL A 65 6.73 11.60 -0.27
N ALA A 66 6.00 11.11 0.73
CA ALA A 66 6.26 11.44 2.13
C ALA A 66 7.68 11.06 2.55
N PHE A 67 8.15 9.88 2.13
CA PHE A 67 9.52 9.44 2.36
C PHE A 67 10.56 10.35 1.68
N LEU A 68 10.34 10.72 0.40
CA LEU A 68 11.25 11.61 -0.32
C LEU A 68 11.34 13.00 0.31
N VAL A 69 10.21 13.54 0.78
CA VAL A 69 10.16 14.82 1.51
C VAL A 69 10.95 14.69 2.82
N GLN A 70 10.76 13.62 3.58
CA GLN A 70 11.55 13.37 4.80
C GLN A 70 13.03 13.23 4.50
N PHE A 71 13.41 12.53 3.42
CA PHE A 71 14.80 12.39 2.99
C PHE A 71 15.43 13.73 2.56
N GLY A 72 14.67 14.61 1.92
CA GLY A 72 15.16 15.95 1.56
C GLY A 72 15.35 16.88 2.77
N ILE A 73 14.60 16.65 3.85
CA ILE A 73 14.64 17.45 5.08
C ILE A 73 15.66 16.91 6.08
N GLN A 74 15.82 15.58 6.17
CA GLN A 74 16.74 14.91 7.08
C GLN A 74 18.02 14.56 6.32
N SER A 75 19.17 15.16 6.70
CA SER A 75 20.49 14.90 6.09
C SER A 75 20.74 13.42 5.76
N PRO A 76 21.46 13.10 4.67
CA PRO A 76 21.52 11.76 4.08
C PRO A 76 22.31 10.79 4.96
N ASN A 77 21.67 10.22 5.98
CA ASN A 77 22.20 9.06 6.68
C ASN A 77 21.99 7.82 5.82
N GLU A 78 23.06 7.05 5.60
CA GLU A 78 23.08 5.89 4.69
C GLU A 78 22.05 4.80 5.02
N GLN A 79 21.50 4.78 6.24
CA GLN A 79 20.44 3.85 6.64
C GLN A 79 19.11 4.05 5.91
N LEU A 80 18.88 5.22 5.31
CA LEU A 80 17.72 5.48 4.45
C LEU A 80 17.80 4.70 3.12
N LYS A 81 18.92 3.99 2.84
CA LYS A 81 19.13 3.28 1.57
C LYS A 81 18.22 2.09 1.27
N ALA A 82 17.73 1.43 2.30
CA ALA A 82 16.88 0.25 2.10
C ALA A 82 15.42 0.61 1.76
N SER A 83 14.93 1.76 2.22
CA SER A 83 13.52 2.17 2.12
C SER A 83 13.17 2.88 0.81
N HIS A 84 14.13 3.52 0.12
CA HIS A 84 13.84 4.19 -1.16
C HIS A 84 13.57 3.25 -2.34
N GLN A 85 13.92 1.98 -2.21
CA GLN A 85 13.56 0.99 -3.22
C GLN A 85 12.10 0.51 -3.08
N PHE A 86 11.37 0.88 -2.01
CA PHE A 86 10.03 0.33 -1.76
C PHE A 86 9.03 0.61 -2.90
N TYR A 87 8.92 1.85 -3.39
CA TYR A 87 7.98 2.16 -4.48
C TYR A 87 8.36 1.48 -5.81
N TRP A 88 9.63 1.60 -6.20
CA TRP A 88 10.12 1.12 -7.49
C TRP A 88 10.30 -0.40 -7.55
N ARG A 89 10.63 -1.04 -6.43
CA ARG A 89 10.83 -2.50 -6.35
C ARG A 89 9.51 -3.27 -6.38
N LEU A 90 8.40 -2.65 -6.00
CA LEU A 90 7.09 -3.29 -6.01
C LEU A 90 6.39 -3.23 -7.37
N GLY A 91 6.86 -2.41 -8.31
CA GLY A 91 6.24 -2.28 -9.64
C GLY A 91 4.79 -1.81 -9.58
N ILE A 92 4.41 -1.06 -8.54
CA ILE A 92 3.02 -0.65 -8.25
C ILE A 92 2.34 0.08 -9.42
N ASP A 93 3.09 0.84 -10.21
CA ASP A 93 2.56 1.53 -11.40
C ASP A 93 1.96 0.54 -12.41
N GLN A 94 2.60 -0.62 -12.58
CA GLN A 94 2.16 -1.66 -13.51
C GLN A 94 1.31 -2.74 -12.85
N TRP A 95 1.30 -2.80 -11.51
CA TRP A 95 0.47 -3.75 -10.78
C TRP A 95 -1.01 -3.50 -11.08
N THR A 96 -1.73 -4.58 -11.33
CA THR A 96 -3.19 -4.57 -11.43
C THR A 96 -3.73 -5.71 -10.58
N LEU A 97 -4.93 -5.53 -10.06
CA LEU A 97 -5.62 -6.57 -9.30
C LEU A 97 -6.26 -7.63 -10.22
N GLN A 98 -5.84 -7.73 -11.50
CA GLN A 98 -6.44 -8.66 -12.45
C GLN A 98 -6.29 -10.11 -12.00
N GLU A 99 -7.32 -10.92 -12.30
CA GLU A 99 -7.44 -12.37 -12.06
C GLU A 99 -6.37 -13.22 -12.74
#